data_AF-A0A7R9HHW5-F1
#
_entry.id   AF-A0A7R9HHW5-F1
#
_cell.length_a   1.000
_cell.length_b   1.000
_cell.length_c   1.000
_cell.angle_alpha   90.00
_cell.angle_beta   90.00
_cell.angle_gamma   90.00
#
_symmetry.space_group_name_H-M   'P 1'
#
loop_
_entity.id
_entity.type
_entity.pdbx_description
1 polymer ?
#
loop_
_entity_poly.entity_id
_entity_poly.type
_entity_poly.pdbx_seq_one_letter_code
_entity_poly.pdbx_strand_id
1 'polypeptide(L)'
;QLCNYNGSAIIRCTLCTHSPKGLPRSLHTHRLVVRQGNEDKDDPHDIVVSPDHGYIAVFQGMGIIHTAKKNIVDELIKKKRAHKLERIRCQNPTVNSLSVRDECNIRKDAEVESRKMNLNSVSLCFEAFRQDENGQMVELCNPVYSCAINNM
;
A
#
# COMPACT_ATOMS: atom_id res chain seq x y z
N GLN A 1 9.19 7.49 12.12
CA GLN A 1 8.99 7.48 13.58
C GLN A 1 7.55 7.87 13.86
N LEU A 2 6.87 7.14 14.73
CA LEU A 2 5.55 7.53 15.23
C LEU A 2 5.73 8.38 16.49
N CYS A 3 5.10 9.54 16.53
CA CYS A 3 5.20 10.48 17.66
C CYS A 3 3.85 10.59 18.36
N ASN A 4 3.85 10.93 19.66
CA ASN A 4 2.65 11.18 20.47
C ASN A 4 1.67 9.99 20.53
N TYR A 5 2.19 8.76 20.56
CA TYR A 5 1.40 7.54 20.68
C TYR A 5 2.03 6.60 21.71
N ASN A 6 1.21 5.98 22.56
CA ASN A 6 1.66 5.22 23.74
C ASN A 6 1.25 3.74 23.70
N GLY A 7 0.63 3.27 22.61
CA GLY A 7 0.18 1.89 22.42
C GLY A 7 1.09 1.07 21.51
N SER A 8 0.63 -0.12 21.10
CA SER A 8 1.21 -0.86 19.97
C SER A 8 0.60 -0.37 18.66
N ALA A 9 1.43 -0.08 17.66
CA ALA A 9 0.98 0.38 16.35
C ALA A 9 1.64 -0.42 15.23
N ILE A 10 0.98 -0.47 14.08
CA ILE A 10 1.49 -1.08 12.85
C ILE A 10 1.80 0.06 11.89
N ILE A 11 3.05 0.15 11.45
CA ILE A 11 3.46 1.05 10.37
C ILE A 11 3.47 0.23 9.09
N ARG A 12 2.62 0.63 8.14
CA ARG A 12 2.50 0.01 6.83
C ARG A 12 3.23 0.84 5.79
N CYS A 13 4.02 0.17 4.96
CA CYS A 13 4.66 0.77 3.79
C CYS A 13 4.09 0.18 2.50
N THR A 14 3.63 1.05 1.60
CA THR A 14 3.11 0.70 0.27
C THR A 14 3.71 1.58 -0.81
N LEU A 15 3.64 1.11 -2.07
CA LEU A 15 4.11 1.89 -3.21
C LEU A 15 2.96 2.67 -3.87
N CYS A 16 3.12 3.99 -3.96
CA CYS A 16 2.12 4.88 -4.55
C CYS A 16 2.68 5.72 -5.70
N THR A 17 1.79 6.29 -6.49
CA THR A 17 2.15 7.28 -7.50
C THR A 17 2.77 8.52 -6.86
N HIS A 18 3.75 9.12 -7.53
CA HIS A 18 4.22 10.44 -7.15
C HIS A 18 3.25 11.50 -7.69
N SER A 19 2.65 12.30 -6.80
CA SER A 19 1.81 13.45 -7.16
C SER A 19 2.20 14.69 -6.34
N PRO A 20 1.92 15.91 -6.84
CA PRO A 20 2.06 17.14 -6.07
C PRO A 20 1.35 17.06 -4.71
N LYS A 21 1.91 17.74 -3.70
CA LYS A 21 1.34 17.75 -2.34
C LYS A 21 -0.12 18.19 -2.37
N GLY A 22 -0.99 17.45 -1.67
CA GLY A 22 -2.42 17.76 -1.54
C GLY A 22 -3.33 17.06 -2.55
N LEU A 23 -2.80 16.32 -3.53
CA LEU A 23 -3.59 15.49 -4.42
C LEU A 23 -3.63 14.03 -3.94
N PRO A 24 -4.78 13.33 -4.11
CA PRO A 24 -4.87 11.92 -3.79
C PRO A 24 -3.85 11.12 -4.61
N ARG A 25 -3.12 10.24 -3.94
CA ARG A 25 -2.17 9.31 -4.56
C ARG A 25 -2.83 7.97 -4.77
N SER A 26 -2.61 7.38 -5.95
CA SER A 26 -3.12 6.05 -6.30
C SER A 26 -2.02 5.03 -6.07
N LEU A 27 -2.41 3.75 -5.96
CA LEU A 27 -1.48 2.63 -5.95
C LEU A 27 -0.61 2.65 -7.21
N HIS A 28 0.68 2.37 -7.07
CA HIS A 28 1.57 2.27 -8.23
C HIS A 28 1.54 0.86 -8.83
N THR A 29 1.69 0.76 -10.15
CA THR A 29 1.73 -0.53 -10.86
C THR A 29 2.97 -1.35 -10.54
N HIS A 30 4.11 -0.69 -10.27
CA HIS A 30 5.34 -1.36 -9.84
C HIS A 30 5.15 -2.06 -8.50
N ARG A 31 6.00 -3.05 -8.26
CA ARG A 31 5.91 -3.89 -7.07
C ARG A 31 7.02 -3.51 -6.11
N LEU A 32 6.66 -3.21 -4.86
CA LEU A 32 7.62 -3.03 -3.78
C LEU A 32 7.80 -4.38 -3.09
N VAL A 33 8.96 -4.99 -3.29
CA VAL A 33 9.26 -6.34 -2.81
C VAL A 33 10.26 -6.33 -1.68
N VAL A 34 10.10 -7.25 -0.74
CA VAL A 34 11.12 -7.62 0.24
C VAL A 34 11.44 -9.09 0.02
N ARG A 35 12.74 -9.40 -0.11
CA ARG A 35 13.18 -10.80 -0.26
C ARG A 35 13.29 -11.46 1.11
N GLN A 36 12.45 -12.44 1.37
CA GLN A 36 12.48 -13.25 2.59
C GLN A 36 12.87 -14.69 2.22
N GLY A 37 14.15 -15.02 2.38
CA GLY A 37 14.69 -16.30 1.91
C GLY A 37 14.67 -16.39 0.37
N ASN A 38 13.92 -17.34 -0.17
CA ASN A 38 13.78 -17.58 -1.61
C ASN A 38 12.49 -16.98 -2.21
N GLU A 39 11.68 -16.29 -1.40
CA GLU A 39 10.41 -15.71 -1.84
C GLU A 39 10.46 -14.19 -1.85
N ASP A 40 9.92 -13.60 -2.92
CA ASP A 40 9.71 -12.16 -3.03
C ASP A 40 8.31 -11.82 -2.52
N LYS A 41 8.23 -11.13 -1.39
CA LYS A 41 6.96 -10.69 -0.80
C LYS A 41 6.61 -9.30 -1.32
N ASP A 42 5.44 -9.15 -1.93
CA ASP A 42 4.90 -7.86 -2.39
C ASP A 42 4.33 -7.02 -1.23
N ASP A 43 4.17 -5.72 -1.46
CA ASP A 43 3.50 -4.79 -0.55
C ASP A 43 2.02 -5.13 -0.33
N PRO A 44 1.42 -4.83 0.84
CA PRO A 44 1.93 -4.00 1.94
C PRO A 44 2.99 -4.67 2.83
N HIS A 45 3.95 -3.87 3.29
CA HIS A 45 4.94 -4.26 4.30
C HIS A 45 4.56 -3.66 5.65
N ASP A 46 4.21 -4.50 6.62
CA ASP A 46 3.74 -4.09 7.94
C ASP A 46 4.83 -4.35 8.98
N ILE A 47 5.17 -3.32 9.77
CA ILE A 47 6.11 -3.40 10.91
C ILE A 47 5.38 -2.97 12.18
N VAL A 48 5.42 -3.81 13.21
CA VAL A 48 4.89 -3.48 14.53
C VAL A 48 5.89 -2.60 15.27
N VAL A 49 5.43 -1.48 15.82
CA VAL A 49 6.19 -0.58 16.68
C VAL A 49 5.54 -0.49 18.06
N SER A 50 6.38 -0.48 19.08
CA SER A 50 5.99 -0.46 20.49
C SER A 50 6.92 0.47 21.29
N PRO A 51 6.61 0.76 22.57
CA PRO A 51 7.51 1.50 23.45
C PRO A 51 8.93 0.91 23.47
N ASP A 52 9.05 -0.42 23.45
CA ASP A 52 10.33 -1.13 23.51
C ASP A 52 11.24 -0.85 22.31
N HIS A 53 10.66 -0.50 21.16
CA HIS A 53 11.36 -0.17 19.93
C HIS A 53 11.41 1.35 19.65
N GLY A 54 11.06 2.17 20.64
CA GLY A 54 11.10 3.64 20.54
C GLY A 54 10.19 4.21 19.46
N TYR A 55 9.16 3.47 19.03
CA TYR A 55 8.24 3.89 17.95
C TYR A 55 8.90 4.12 16.58
N ILE A 56 10.00 3.42 16.29
CA ILE A 56 10.73 3.53 15.02
C ILE A 56 10.51 2.26 14.20
N ALA A 57 9.88 2.41 13.03
CA ALA A 57 9.83 1.39 12.00
C ALA A 57 10.97 1.60 11.00
N VAL A 58 11.72 0.55 10.69
CA VAL A 58 12.82 0.59 9.72
C VAL A 58 12.55 -0.45 8.63
N PHE A 59 12.35 0.02 7.40
CA PHE A 59 12.13 -0.83 6.24
C PHE A 59 13.44 -1.01 5.47
N GLN A 60 14.03 -2.19 5.53
CA GLN A 60 15.30 -2.52 4.87
C GLN A 60 15.13 -3.63 3.85
N GLY A 61 16.06 -3.73 2.89
CA GLY A 61 16.06 -4.79 1.89
C GLY A 61 14.88 -4.72 0.90
N MET A 62 14.25 -3.56 0.76
CA MET A 62 13.18 -3.34 -0.20
C MET A 62 13.73 -3.06 -1.60
N GLY A 63 13.15 -3.73 -2.60
CA GLY A 63 13.40 -3.49 -4.02
C GLY A 63 12.14 -3.04 -4.74
N ILE A 64 12.29 -2.31 -5.85
CA ILE A 64 11.17 -1.92 -6.71
C ILE A 64 11.33 -2.67 -8.03
N ILE A 65 10.37 -3.55 -8.34
CA ILE A 65 10.34 -4.28 -9.61
C ILE A 65 9.45 -3.52 -10.59
N HIS A 66 10.03 -3.17 -11.74
CA HIS A 66 9.31 -2.51 -12.81
C HIS A 66 8.33 -3.46 -13.50
N THR A 67 7.07 -3.06 -13.52
CA THR A 67 6.03 -3.74 -14.27
C THR A 67 6.17 -3.45 -15.75
N ALA A 68 6.20 -4.50 -16.57
CA ALA A 68 6.21 -4.36 -18.03
C ALA A 68 4.95 -3.64 -18.52
N LYS A 69 5.07 -2.80 -19.55
CA LYS A 69 3.96 -1.96 -20.06
C LYS A 69 2.67 -2.73 -20.35
N LYS A 70 2.80 -3.92 -20.92
CA LYS A 70 1.66 -4.80 -21.25
C LYS A 70 0.90 -5.32 -20.03
N ASN A 71 1.53 -5.36 -18.85
CA ASN A 71 0.96 -5.91 -17.61
C ASN A 71 0.49 -4.81 -16.64
N ILE A 72 0.60 -3.52 -17.01
CA ILE A 72 0.30 -2.41 -16.09
C ILE A 72 -1.14 -2.48 -15.57
N VAL A 73 -2.09 -2.69 -16.49
CA VAL A 73 -3.52 -2.73 -16.17
C VAL A 73 -3.84 -3.92 -15.26
N ASP A 74 -3.32 -5.10 -15.59
CA ASP A 74 -3.56 -6.32 -14.81
C ASP A 74 -3.00 -6.21 -13.39
N GLU A 75 -1.79 -5.66 -13.24
CA GLU A 75 -1.20 -5.42 -11.91
C GLU A 75 -2.00 -4.38 -11.11
N LEU A 76 -2.50 -3.32 -11.76
CA LEU A 76 -3.35 -2.34 -11.09
C LEU A 76 -4.68 -2.94 -10.63
N ILE A 77 -5.30 -3.79 -11.46
CA ILE A 77 -6.52 -4.52 -11.10
C ILE A 77 -6.25 -5.42 -9.89
N LYS A 78 -5.15 -6.19 -9.92
CA LYS A 78 -4.75 -7.08 -8.82
C LYS A 78 -4.58 -6.30 -7.51
N LYS A 79 -3.84 -5.19 -7.54
CA LYS A 79 -3.60 -4.33 -6.37
C LYS A 79 -4.88 -3.68 -5.83
N LYS A 80 -5.70 -3.08 -6.72
CA LYS A 80 -6.99 -2.47 -6.34
C LYS A 80 -7.97 -3.49 -5.76
N ARG A 81 -8.00 -4.70 -6.33
CA ARG A 81 -8.83 -5.81 -5.82
C ARG A 81 -8.41 -6.22 -4.43
N ALA A 82 -7.12 -6.45 -4.20
CA ALA A 82 -6.59 -6.80 -2.87
C ALA A 82 -6.93 -5.72 -1.83
N HIS A 83 -6.65 -4.45 -2.15
CA HIS A 83 -6.94 -3.32 -1.28
C HIS A 83 -8.45 -3.17 -0.98
N LYS A 84 -9.32 -3.32 -1.99
CA LYS A 84 -10.77 -3.24 -1.78
C LYS A 84 -11.30 -4.40 -0.94
N LEU A 85 -10.81 -5.61 -1.19
CA LEU A 85 -11.20 -6.79 -0.42
C LEU A 85 -10.74 -6.68 1.05
N GLU A 86 -9.53 -6.18 1.31
CA GLU A 86 -9.05 -5.90 2.66
C GLU A 86 -9.98 -4.92 3.39
N ARG A 87 -10.34 -3.80 2.76
CA ARG A 87 -11.25 -2.81 3.35
C ARG A 87 -12.62 -3.39 3.69
N ILE A 88 -13.17 -4.25 2.83
CA ILE A 88 -14.46 -4.89 3.09
C ILE A 88 -14.33 -5.91 4.22
N ARG A 89 -13.25 -6.69 4.26
CA ARG A 89 -12.98 -7.66 5.32
C ARG A 89 -12.85 -7.01 6.70
N CYS A 90 -12.27 -5.80 6.75
CA CYS A 90 -12.25 -5.00 7.98
C CYS A 90 -13.67 -4.72 8.49
N GLN A 91 -14.64 -4.49 7.62
CA GLN A 91 -16.03 -4.20 8.00
C GLN A 91 -16.88 -5.47 8.19
N ASN A 92 -16.61 -6.51 7.41
CA ASN A 92 -17.30 -7.79 7.45
C ASN A 92 -16.32 -8.94 7.14
N PRO A 93 -15.82 -9.66 8.16
CA PRO A 93 -14.82 -10.72 8.01
C PRO A 93 -15.27 -11.90 7.14
N THR A 94 -16.58 -12.09 6.94
CA THR A 94 -17.12 -13.22 6.18
C THR A 94 -17.02 -13.03 4.66
N VAL A 95 -16.75 -11.81 4.19
CA VAL A 95 -16.69 -11.51 2.76
C VAL A 95 -15.35 -11.94 2.16
N ASN A 96 -15.41 -12.85 1.19
CA ASN A 96 -14.24 -13.40 0.51
C ASN A 96 -14.14 -13.05 -0.98
N SER A 97 -15.14 -12.36 -1.52
CA SER A 97 -15.19 -11.99 -2.95
C SER A 97 -15.80 -10.61 -3.15
N LEU A 98 -15.36 -9.91 -4.19
CA LEU A 98 -15.95 -8.64 -4.62
C LEU A 98 -17.21 -8.89 -5.45
N SER A 99 -18.14 -7.93 -5.45
CA SER A 99 -19.31 -7.99 -6.32
C SER A 99 -18.91 -7.78 -7.79
N VAL A 100 -19.71 -8.26 -8.73
CA VAL A 100 -19.49 -8.03 -10.18
C VAL A 100 -19.41 -6.53 -10.50
N ARG A 101 -20.20 -5.71 -9.80
CA ARG A 101 -20.16 -4.25 -9.95
C ARG A 101 -18.83 -3.68 -9.51
N ASP A 102 -18.29 -4.15 -8.39
CA ASP A 102 -17.00 -3.71 -7.87
C ASP A 102 -15.85 -4.11 -8.80
N GLU A 103 -15.87 -5.33 -9.32
CA GLU A 103 -14.85 -5.79 -10.28
C GLU A 103 -14.88 -4.98 -11.57
N CYS A 104 -16.07 -4.66 -12.09
CA CYS A 104 -16.23 -3.80 -13.27
C CYS A 104 -15.69 -2.39 -13.03
N ASN A 105 -15.98 -1.80 -11.85
CA ASN A 105 -15.47 -0.48 -11.49
C ASN A 105 -13.94 -0.49 -11.34
N ILE A 106 -13.37 -1.48 -10.66
CA ILE A 106 -11.92 -1.63 -10.50
C ILE A 106 -11.22 -1.69 -11.86
N ARG A 107 -11.77 -2.45 -12.80
CA ARG A 107 -11.20 -2.57 -14.15
C ARG A 107 -11.22 -1.22 -14.88
N LYS A 108 -12.34 -0.51 -14.88
CA LYS A 108 -12.46 0.81 -15.50
C LYS A 108 -11.48 1.82 -14.88
N ASP A 109 -11.39 1.83 -13.55
CA ASP A 109 -10.48 2.74 -12.83
C ASP A 109 -9.01 2.43 -13.16
N ALA A 110 -8.64 1.14 -13.20
CA ALA A 110 -7.29 0.72 -13.58
C ALA A 110 -6.92 1.12 -15.02
N GLU A 111 -7.86 0.97 -15.97
CA GLU A 111 -7.66 1.39 -17.35
C GLU A 111 -7.45 2.90 -17.47
N VAL A 112 -8.21 3.72 -16.73
CA VAL A 112 -8.06 5.19 -16.72
C VAL A 112 -6.75 5.61 -16.06
N GLU A 113 -6.43 5.05 -14.90
CA GLU A 113 -5.19 5.38 -14.16
C GLU A 113 -3.95 4.96 -14.93
N SER A 114 -3.96 3.79 -15.59
CA SER A 114 -2.82 3.30 -16.36
C SER A 114 -2.35 4.28 -17.45
N ARG A 115 -3.27 5.05 -18.03
CA ARG A 115 -2.96 6.03 -19.09
C ARG A 115 -2.30 7.30 -18.56
N LYS A 116 -2.52 7.63 -17.29
CA LYS A 116 -2.04 8.87 -16.65
C LYS A 116 -0.85 8.63 -15.71
N MET A 117 -0.48 7.36 -15.48
CA MET A 117 0.53 6.98 -14.52
C MET A 117 1.95 7.30 -15.02
N ASN A 118 2.74 7.97 -14.18
CA ASN A 118 4.16 8.18 -14.43
C ASN A 118 4.96 6.96 -13.94
N LEU A 119 5.43 6.13 -14.87
CA LEU A 119 6.21 4.91 -14.56
C LEU A 119 7.66 5.19 -14.15
N ASN A 120 8.14 6.42 -14.32
CA ASN A 120 9.52 6.78 -14.01
C ASN A 120 9.67 7.39 -12.61
N SER A 121 8.55 7.59 -11.89
CA SER A 121 8.55 8.27 -10.59
C SER A 121 7.52 7.65 -9.65
N VAL A 122 8.01 7.17 -8.52
CA VAL A 122 7.19 6.55 -7.47
C VAL A 122 7.42 7.23 -6.13
N SER A 123 6.60 6.90 -5.14
CA SER A 123 6.82 7.31 -3.76
C SER A 123 6.37 6.21 -2.81
N LEU A 124 6.96 6.17 -1.63
CA LEU A 124 6.52 5.30 -0.55
C LEU A 124 5.42 6.03 0.23
N CYS A 125 4.36 5.32 0.56
CA CYS A 125 3.33 5.74 1.48
C CYS A 125 3.55 5.04 2.81
N PHE A 126 3.51 5.79 3.90
CA PHE A 126 3.62 5.30 5.27
C PHE A 126 2.32 5.60 6.01
N GLU A 127 1.64 4.55 6.42
CA GLU A 127 0.39 4.61 7.15
C GLU A 127 0.59 4.03 8.54
N ALA A 128 -0.05 4.62 9.55
CA ALA A 128 0.03 4.13 10.92
C ALA A 128 -1.35 3.63 11.35
N PHE A 129 -1.40 2.39 11.82
CA PHE A 129 -2.62 1.74 12.27
C PHE A 129 -2.50 1.27 13.72
N ARG A 130 -3.62 1.25 14.41
CA ARG A 130 -3.83 0.52 15.67
C ARG A 130 -4.75 -0.66 15.37
N GLN A 131 -4.48 -1.81 15.97
CA GLN A 131 -5.42 -2.93 15.94
C GLN A 131 -6.46 -2.75 17.05
N ASP A 132 -7.75 -2.81 16.72
CA ASP A 132 -8.85 -2.82 17.70
C ASP A 132 -9.05 -4.23 18.32
N GLU A 133 -9.98 -4.33 19.27
CA GLU A 133 -10.33 -5.59 19.94
C GLU A 133 -10.91 -6.66 19.01
N ASN A 134 -11.47 -6.25 17.87
CA ASN A 134 -12.02 -7.12 16.82
C ASN A 134 -10.96 -7.49 15.76
N GLY A 135 -9.71 -7.03 15.93
CA GLY A 135 -8.63 -7.24 14.96
C GLY A 135 -8.66 -6.28 13.76
N GLN A 136 -9.51 -5.25 13.79
CA GLN A 136 -9.61 -4.25 12.73
C GLN A 136 -8.45 -3.25 12.83
N MET A 137 -7.84 -2.92 11.68
CA MET A 137 -6.85 -1.86 11.59
C MET A 137 -7.53 -0.49 11.50
N VAL A 138 -7.31 0.36 12.51
CA VAL A 138 -7.82 1.72 12.59
C VAL A 138 -6.67 2.70 12.38
N GLU A 139 -6.81 3.59 11.39
CA GLU A 139 -5.82 4.63 11.10
C GLU A 139 -5.60 5.55 12.32
N LEU A 140 -4.33 5.77 12.68
CA LEU A 140 -3.93 6.64 13.79
C LEU A 140 -3.67 8.08 13.33
N CYS A 141 -3.16 8.26 12.11
CA CYS A 141 -2.82 9.56 11.56
C CYS A 141 -2.92 9.55 10.03
N ASN A 142 -2.88 10.75 9.44
CA ASN A 142 -2.83 10.89 7.98
C ASN A 142 -1.60 10.18 7.40
N PRO A 143 -1.71 9.58 6.20
CA PRO A 143 -0.58 8.97 5.50
C PRO A 143 0.53 9.99 5.25
N VAL A 144 1.78 9.56 5.45
CA VAL A 144 2.98 10.34 5.15
C VAL A 144 3.66 9.75 3.92
N TYR A 145 4.09 10.61 3.00
CA TYR A 145 4.71 10.17 1.76
C TYR A 145 6.19 10.53 1.71
N SER A 146 7.00 9.65 1.12
CA SER A 146 8.39 9.94 0.82
C SER A 146 8.54 10.98 -0.30
N CYS A 147 9.78 11.45 -0.47
CA CYS A 147 10.21 12.11 -1.71
C CYS A 147 10.04 11.18 -2.93
N ALA A 148 10.05 11.76 -4.13
CA ALA A 148 10.05 11.00 -5.36
C ALA A 148 11.27 10.08 -5.45
N ILE A 149 11.03 8.83 -5.82
CA ILE A 149 12.05 7.87 -6.21
C ILE A 149 11.94 7.74 -7.72
N ASN A 150 12.96 8.19 -8.44
CA ASN A 150 12.98 8.16 -9.89
C ASN A 150 13.85 7.00 -10.38
N ASN A 151 13.48 6.44 -11.53
CA ASN A 151 14.32 5.46 -12.21
C ASN A 151 15.62 6.15 -12.64
N MET A 152 16.78 5.64 -12.19
CA MET A 152 18.11 6.04 -12.69
C MET A 152 18.48 5.27 -13.95
#